data_AF-A0A6J4YN66-F1
#
_entry.id   AF-A0A6J4YN66-F1
#
_cell.length_a   1.000
_cell.length_b   1.000
_cell.length_c   1.000
_cell.angle_alpha   90.00
_cell.angle_beta   90.00
_cell.angle_gamma   90.00
#
_symmetry.space_group_name_H-M   'P 1'
#
loop_
_entity.id
_entity.type
_entity.pdbx_description
1 polymer ?
#
loop_
_entity_poly.entity_id
_entity_poly.type
_entity_poly.pdbx_seq_one_letter_code
_entity_poly.pdbx_strand_id
1 'polypeptide(L)'
;MQKKQSKNQTWIDVKRTVKKLEVSQLVELIKDLYQLSDENKTFLHARFQAGSATLSKYKKIISQSLYPDIFENDDDFDYEGAKKTIVAYAKATNDNKGTADLMIYYVECGNRFTIDYGDINERFYNELVEMYRGAIKSVRELPKSKQATFRKRLEKIMNSADGIGWGYYDDLCHFYYETFE
;
A
#
# COMPACT_ATOMS: atom_id res chain seq x y z
N MET A 1 -36.56 0.50 -34.58
CA MET A 1 -35.41 -0.35 -34.19
C MET A 1 -35.16 -0.15 -32.69
N GLN A 2 -35.50 -1.12 -31.84
CA GLN A 2 -35.24 -1.02 -30.40
C GLN A 2 -33.77 -1.37 -30.11
N LYS A 3 -33.03 -0.44 -29.50
CA LYS A 3 -31.69 -0.69 -28.95
C LYS A 3 -31.83 -1.71 -27.81
N LYS A 4 -31.36 -2.95 -28.03
CA LYS A 4 -31.15 -3.92 -26.94
C LYS A 4 -30.10 -3.34 -25.99
N GLN A 5 -30.51 -2.93 -24.81
CA GLN A 5 -29.60 -2.67 -23.71
C GLN A 5 -28.83 -3.96 -23.39
N SER A 6 -27.52 -3.94 -23.59
CA SER A 6 -26.61 -4.99 -23.14
C SER A 6 -26.73 -5.10 -21.62
N LYS A 7 -27.19 -6.25 -21.11
CA LYS A 7 -27.13 -6.55 -19.67
C LYS A 7 -25.66 -6.51 -19.25
N ASN A 8 -25.32 -5.58 -18.36
CA ASN A 8 -23.99 -5.53 -17.76
C ASN A 8 -23.70 -6.86 -17.07
N GLN A 9 -22.70 -7.58 -17.55
CA GLN A 9 -22.22 -8.80 -16.90
C GLN A 9 -21.70 -8.44 -15.51
N THR A 10 -22.09 -9.22 -14.51
CA THR A 10 -21.72 -8.97 -13.11
C THR A 10 -20.83 -10.09 -12.58
N TRP A 11 -20.19 -9.87 -11.42
CA TRP A 11 -19.45 -10.93 -10.72
C TRP A 11 -20.30 -12.18 -10.45
N ILE A 12 -21.63 -12.03 -10.30
CA ILE A 12 -22.54 -13.17 -10.08
C ILE A 12 -22.51 -14.13 -11.26
N ASP A 13 -22.45 -13.61 -12.49
CA ASP A 13 -22.44 -14.42 -13.70
C ASP A 13 -21.09 -15.14 -13.86
N VAL A 14 -19.98 -14.42 -13.64
CA VAL A 14 -18.63 -15.00 -13.62
C VAL A 14 -18.53 -16.12 -12.57
N LYS A 15 -18.97 -15.85 -11.34
CA LYS A 15 -18.97 -16.82 -10.24
C LYS A 15 -19.78 -18.07 -10.56
N ARG A 16 -20.93 -17.93 -11.24
CA ARG A 16 -21.76 -19.08 -11.65
C ARG A 16 -21.03 -19.96 -12.66
N THR A 17 -20.27 -19.38 -13.59
CA THR A 17 -19.49 -20.12 -14.58
C THR A 17 -18.27 -20.77 -13.95
N VAL A 18 -17.50 -20.02 -13.16
CA VAL A 18 -16.30 -20.52 -12.46
C VAL A 18 -16.61 -21.71 -11.56
N LYS A 19 -17.78 -21.73 -10.90
CA LYS A 19 -18.23 -22.85 -10.06
C LYS A 19 -18.48 -24.17 -10.82
N LYS A 20 -18.59 -24.12 -12.14
CA LYS A 20 -18.81 -25.31 -12.99
C LYS A 20 -17.52 -25.85 -13.58
N LEU A 21 -16.40 -25.16 -13.39
CA LEU A 21 -15.11 -25.57 -13.94
C LEU A 21 -14.50 -26.69 -13.12
N GLU A 22 -13.88 -27.64 -13.82
CA GLU A 22 -13.04 -28.66 -13.23
C GLU A 22 -11.72 -28.05 -12.74
N VAL A 23 -11.01 -28.77 -11.85
CA VAL A 23 -9.75 -28.29 -11.25
C VAL A 23 -8.71 -27.95 -12.33
N SER A 24 -8.59 -28.75 -13.39
CA SER A 24 -7.65 -28.48 -14.50
C SER A 24 -7.96 -27.17 -15.22
N GLN A 25 -9.23 -26.90 -15.48
CA GLN A 25 -9.68 -25.67 -16.14
C GLN A 25 -9.48 -24.44 -15.24
N LEU A 26 -9.63 -24.60 -13.92
CA LEU A 26 -9.32 -23.54 -12.97
C LEU A 26 -7.82 -23.23 -12.94
N VAL A 27 -6.95 -24.25 -13.02
CA VAL A 27 -5.50 -24.06 -13.09
C VAL A 27 -5.11 -23.32 -14.38
N GLU A 28 -5.71 -23.70 -15.52
CA GLU A 28 -5.49 -23.02 -16.80
C GLU A 28 -5.95 -21.56 -16.76
N LEU A 29 -7.15 -21.29 -16.23
CA LEU A 29 -7.64 -19.92 -16.04
C LEU A 29 -6.70 -19.08 -15.14
N ILE A 30 -6.20 -19.66 -14.05
CA ILE A 30 -5.24 -18.96 -13.16
C ILE A 30 -3.93 -18.67 -13.90
N LYS A 31 -3.46 -19.61 -14.74
CA LYS A 31 -2.27 -19.40 -15.58
C LYS A 31 -2.49 -18.28 -16.60
N ASP A 32 -3.65 -18.22 -17.24
CA ASP A 32 -3.97 -17.16 -18.20
C ASP A 32 -4.02 -15.79 -17.50
N LEU A 33 -4.67 -15.71 -16.33
CA LEU A 33 -4.68 -14.51 -15.50
C LEU A 33 -3.27 -14.11 -15.05
N TYR A 34 -2.42 -15.09 -14.69
CA TYR A 34 -1.02 -14.87 -14.35
C TYR A 34 -0.23 -14.26 -15.52
N GLN A 35 -0.48 -14.72 -16.75
CA GLN A 35 0.21 -14.19 -17.93
C GLN A 35 -0.32 -12.82 -18.38
N LEU A 36 -1.52 -12.44 -17.94
CA LEU A 36 -2.24 -11.26 -18.41
C LEU A 36 -1.64 -9.93 -17.94
N SER A 37 -1.04 -9.85 -16.74
CA SER A 37 -0.40 -8.62 -16.25
C SER A 37 0.64 -8.88 -15.15
N ASP A 38 1.60 -7.97 -14.99
CA ASP A 38 2.61 -8.07 -13.92
C ASP A 38 2.02 -7.84 -12.52
N GLU A 39 0.93 -7.07 -12.41
CA GLU A 39 0.16 -6.95 -11.16
C GLU A 39 -0.44 -8.31 -10.77
N ASN A 40 -1.02 -9.05 -11.72
CA ASN A 40 -1.57 -10.38 -11.46
C ASN A 40 -0.48 -11.37 -11.03
N LYS A 41 0.70 -11.35 -11.68
CA LYS A 41 1.84 -12.16 -11.25
C LYS A 41 2.21 -11.83 -9.81
N THR A 42 2.38 -10.54 -9.51
CA THR A 42 2.76 -10.07 -8.17
C THR A 42 1.71 -10.50 -7.13
N PHE A 43 0.43 -10.35 -7.44
CA PHE A 43 -0.68 -10.78 -6.59
C PHE A 43 -0.68 -12.30 -6.34
N LEU A 44 -0.51 -13.12 -7.38
CA LEU A 44 -0.53 -14.57 -7.27
C LEU A 44 0.72 -15.11 -6.53
N HIS A 45 1.90 -14.55 -6.79
CA HIS A 45 3.10 -14.83 -6.00
C HIS A 45 2.88 -14.47 -4.52
N ALA A 46 2.27 -13.33 -4.25
CA ALA A 46 1.94 -12.94 -2.88
C ALA A 46 0.96 -13.92 -2.23
N ARG A 47 -0.08 -14.33 -2.96
CA ARG A 47 -1.13 -15.23 -2.47
C ARG A 47 -0.67 -16.65 -2.19
N PHE A 48 0.19 -17.20 -3.05
CA PHE A 48 0.54 -18.62 -3.05
C PHE A 48 1.99 -18.92 -2.65
N GLN A 49 2.87 -17.92 -2.65
CA GLN A 49 4.28 -18.05 -2.31
C GLN A 49 4.69 -17.04 -1.22
N ALA A 50 3.75 -16.70 -0.33
CA ALA A 50 3.92 -15.68 0.70
C ALA A 50 5.22 -15.87 1.51
N GLY A 51 6.06 -14.84 1.51
CA GLY A 51 7.37 -14.78 2.15
C GLY A 51 8.00 -13.39 1.98
N SER A 52 9.19 -13.17 2.57
CA SER A 52 9.87 -11.86 2.57
C SER A 52 10.15 -11.30 1.17
N ALA A 53 10.40 -12.16 0.18
CA ALA A 53 10.66 -11.79 -1.22
C ALA A 53 9.44 -11.19 -1.94
N THR A 54 8.23 -11.47 -1.46
CA THR A 54 7.01 -10.82 -1.98
C THR A 54 6.95 -9.38 -1.49
N LEU A 55 7.16 -9.15 -0.19
CA LEU A 55 7.05 -7.83 0.43
C LEU A 55 8.02 -6.82 -0.19
N SER A 56 9.22 -7.24 -0.57
CA SER A 56 10.22 -6.37 -1.22
C SER A 56 9.77 -5.83 -2.58
N LYS A 57 8.98 -6.59 -3.36
CA LYS A 57 8.45 -6.11 -4.65
C LYS A 57 7.46 -4.96 -4.45
N TYR A 58 6.56 -5.10 -3.47
CA TYR A 58 5.62 -4.03 -3.11
C TYR A 58 6.34 -2.80 -2.56
N LYS A 59 7.37 -2.98 -1.72
CA LYS A 59 8.22 -1.87 -1.26
C LYS A 59 8.89 -1.13 -2.41
N LYS A 60 9.40 -1.84 -3.43
CA LYS A 60 10.02 -1.20 -4.59
C LYS A 60 9.05 -0.27 -5.32
N ILE A 61 7.81 -0.73 -5.57
CA ILE A 61 6.78 0.09 -6.22
C ILE A 61 6.49 1.33 -5.37
N ILE A 62 6.27 1.16 -4.06
CA ILE A 62 6.00 2.29 -3.15
C ILE A 62 7.16 3.30 -3.14
N SER A 63 8.41 2.85 -3.11
CA SER A 63 9.56 3.77 -3.14
C SER A 63 9.64 4.54 -4.46
N GLN A 64 9.33 3.92 -5.60
CA GLN A 64 9.34 4.62 -6.88
C GLN A 64 8.23 5.68 -6.97
N SER A 65 7.09 5.44 -6.30
CA SER A 65 5.98 6.38 -6.25
C SER A 65 6.20 7.58 -5.31
N LEU A 66 6.90 7.37 -4.19
CA LEU A 66 7.02 8.37 -3.10
C LEU A 66 8.43 8.95 -2.95
N TYR A 67 9.40 8.39 -3.67
CA TYR A 67 10.78 8.85 -3.74
C TYR A 67 11.25 8.75 -5.20
N PRO A 68 10.63 9.54 -6.11
CA PRO A 68 11.01 9.56 -7.51
C PRO A 68 12.41 10.17 -7.69
N ASP A 69 13.04 9.90 -8.83
CA ASP A 69 14.24 10.62 -9.23
C ASP A 69 13.86 12.03 -9.69
N ILE A 70 14.29 13.03 -8.92
CA ILE A 70 14.02 14.46 -9.15
C ILE A 70 14.64 14.99 -10.46
N PHE A 71 15.65 14.33 -11.02
CA PHE A 71 16.24 14.74 -12.29
C PHE A 71 15.41 14.28 -13.50
N GLU A 72 14.56 13.28 -13.30
CA GLU A 72 13.76 12.68 -14.37
C GLU A 72 12.25 13.00 -14.24
N ASN A 73 11.77 13.33 -13.04
CA ASN A 73 10.35 13.50 -12.76
C ASN A 73 10.15 14.75 -11.89
N ASP A 74 9.46 15.77 -12.42
CA ASP A 74 9.13 17.06 -11.76
C ASP A 74 8.24 16.89 -10.51
N ASP A 75 8.77 16.27 -9.44
CA ASP A 75 8.07 15.99 -8.18
C ASP A 75 6.69 15.30 -8.38
N ASP A 76 6.58 14.45 -9.40
CA ASP A 76 5.34 13.72 -9.71
C ASP A 76 5.21 12.47 -8.83
N PHE A 77 4.51 12.62 -7.71
CA PHE A 77 4.27 11.53 -6.77
C PHE A 77 3.01 10.73 -7.10
N ASP A 78 3.15 9.41 -7.25
CA ASP A 78 2.02 8.50 -7.49
C ASP A 78 1.42 7.96 -6.18
N TYR A 79 0.79 8.84 -5.40
CA TYR A 79 0.14 8.48 -4.14
C TYR A 79 -0.93 7.39 -4.33
N GLU A 80 -1.70 7.49 -5.42
CA GLU A 80 -2.78 6.54 -5.70
C GLU A 80 -2.26 5.15 -6.03
N GLY A 81 -1.23 5.05 -6.87
CA GLY A 81 -0.60 3.78 -7.23
C GLY A 81 0.06 3.11 -6.03
N ALA A 82 0.73 3.88 -5.16
CA ALA A 82 1.28 3.36 -3.93
C ALA A 82 0.19 2.84 -2.97
N LYS A 83 -0.91 3.58 -2.77
CA LYS A 83 -2.07 3.12 -1.99
C LYS A 83 -2.70 1.86 -2.58
N LYS A 84 -2.92 1.83 -3.89
CA LYS A 84 -3.47 0.66 -4.62
C LYS A 84 -2.55 -0.56 -4.43
N THR A 85 -1.24 -0.36 -4.44
CA THR A 85 -0.22 -1.39 -4.21
C THR A 85 -0.35 -1.99 -2.81
N ILE A 86 -0.51 -1.18 -1.77
CA ILE A 86 -0.74 -1.65 -0.39
C ILE A 86 -2.04 -2.46 -0.30
N VAL A 87 -3.14 -1.93 -0.88
CA VAL A 87 -4.44 -2.62 -0.89
C VAL A 87 -4.36 -3.96 -1.64
N ALA A 88 -3.63 -4.02 -2.75
CA ALA A 88 -3.41 -5.24 -3.50
C ALA A 88 -2.64 -6.28 -2.66
N TYR A 89 -1.60 -5.88 -1.94
CA TYR A 89 -0.86 -6.76 -1.03
C TYR A 89 -1.78 -7.32 0.06
N ALA A 90 -2.55 -6.45 0.72
CA ALA A 90 -3.44 -6.86 1.81
C ALA A 90 -4.46 -7.90 1.32
N LYS A 91 -5.09 -7.66 0.16
CA LYS A 91 -6.04 -8.59 -0.47
C LYS A 91 -5.38 -9.90 -0.92
N ALA A 92 -4.14 -9.83 -1.39
CA ALA A 92 -3.41 -11.00 -1.87
C ALA A 92 -2.98 -11.92 -0.73
N THR A 93 -2.56 -11.37 0.41
CA THR A 93 -1.85 -12.14 1.43
C THR A 93 -2.70 -12.39 2.68
N ASN A 94 -3.66 -11.52 2.97
CA ASN A 94 -4.25 -11.36 4.30
C ASN A 94 -3.19 -11.21 5.42
N ASP A 95 -1.98 -10.72 5.07
CA ASP A 95 -0.91 -10.48 6.02
C ASP A 95 -1.01 -9.07 6.57
N ASN A 96 -1.71 -8.94 7.71
CA ASN A 96 -1.86 -7.67 8.41
C ASN A 96 -0.52 -7.08 8.85
N LYS A 97 0.48 -7.92 9.17
CA LYS A 97 1.81 -7.45 9.59
C LYS A 97 2.55 -6.83 8.42
N GLY A 98 2.58 -7.49 7.27
CA GLY A 98 3.18 -6.96 6.05
C GLY A 98 2.44 -5.74 5.53
N THR A 99 1.11 -5.69 5.67
CA THR A 99 0.31 -4.51 5.31
C THR A 99 0.72 -3.30 6.16
N ALA A 100 0.80 -3.45 7.48
CA ALA A 100 1.30 -2.39 8.36
C ALA A 100 2.75 -1.97 8.02
N ASP A 101 3.62 -2.93 7.68
CA ASP A 101 5.00 -2.63 7.24
C ASP A 101 5.01 -1.76 5.96
N LEU A 102 4.18 -2.08 4.96
CA LEU A 102 4.10 -1.30 3.72
C LEU A 102 3.54 0.11 3.95
N MET A 103 2.54 0.26 4.83
CA MET A 103 2.00 1.58 5.17
C MET A 103 3.04 2.45 5.88
N ILE A 104 3.81 1.88 6.81
CA ILE A 104 4.92 2.61 7.45
C ILE A 104 5.98 2.95 6.42
N TYR A 105 6.34 2.01 5.53
CA TYR A 105 7.34 2.23 4.50
C TYR A 105 6.95 3.32 3.49
N TYR A 106 5.66 3.47 3.18
CA TYR A 106 5.13 4.60 2.40
C TYR A 106 5.49 5.92 3.05
N VAL A 107 5.23 6.06 4.36
CA VAL A 107 5.50 7.30 5.09
C VAL A 107 7.01 7.51 5.23
N GLU A 108 7.79 6.45 5.47
CA GLU A 108 9.26 6.53 5.50
C GLU A 108 9.84 7.05 4.17
N CYS A 109 9.28 6.64 3.03
CA CYS A 109 9.73 7.11 1.71
C CYS A 109 9.46 8.61 1.55
N GLY A 110 8.22 9.06 1.80
CA GLY A 110 7.88 10.47 1.65
C GLY A 110 8.59 11.37 2.66
N ASN A 111 8.67 10.94 3.93
CA ASN A 111 9.40 11.68 4.95
C ASN A 111 10.90 11.78 4.64
N ARG A 112 11.51 10.72 4.09
CA ARG A 112 12.90 10.79 3.65
C ARG A 112 13.07 11.75 2.46
N PHE A 113 12.11 11.78 1.54
CA PHE A 113 12.15 12.70 0.39
C PHE A 113 12.23 14.16 0.83
N THR A 114 11.37 14.59 1.77
CA THR A 114 11.41 15.96 2.31
C THR A 114 12.72 16.26 3.08
N ILE A 115 13.26 15.29 3.82
CA ILE A 115 14.55 15.46 4.50
C ILE A 115 15.69 15.67 3.49
N ASP A 116 15.66 14.95 2.36
CA ASP A 116 16.74 14.99 1.37
C ASP A 116 16.64 16.20 0.42
N TYR A 117 15.42 16.63 0.07
CA TYR A 117 15.17 17.62 -0.99
C TYR A 117 14.44 18.90 -0.53
N GLY A 118 13.95 18.93 0.72
CA GLY A 118 13.25 20.07 1.30
C GLY A 118 11.73 19.99 1.20
N ASP A 119 11.09 21.09 1.57
CA ASP A 119 9.62 21.18 1.64
C ASP A 119 8.96 21.07 0.26
N ILE A 120 7.84 20.33 0.22
CA ILE A 120 7.11 20.05 -1.03
C ILE A 120 5.85 20.92 -1.13
N ASN A 121 4.71 20.45 -0.61
CA ASN A 121 3.46 21.21 -0.55
C ASN A 121 2.49 20.58 0.45
N GLU A 122 1.43 21.30 0.80
CA GLU A 122 0.38 20.84 1.72
C GLU A 122 -0.21 19.47 1.33
N ARG A 123 -0.49 19.26 0.03
CA ARG A 123 -1.10 18.01 -0.45
C ARG A 123 -0.21 16.81 -0.15
N PHE A 124 1.09 16.93 -0.39
CA PHE A 124 2.07 15.88 -0.10
C PHE A 124 2.04 15.49 1.38
N TYR A 125 2.08 16.48 2.28
CA TYR A 125 2.05 16.22 3.72
C TYR A 125 0.72 15.64 4.20
N ASN A 126 -0.42 16.13 3.69
CA ASN A 126 -1.74 15.55 3.98
C ASN A 126 -1.80 14.06 3.58
N GLU A 127 -1.22 13.69 2.44
CA GLU A 127 -1.13 12.30 1.98
C GLU A 127 -0.28 11.42 2.91
N LEU A 128 0.82 11.94 3.45
CA LEU A 128 1.66 11.24 4.43
C LEU A 128 0.97 11.10 5.79
N VAL A 129 0.32 12.15 6.29
CA VAL A 129 -0.40 12.16 7.57
C VAL A 129 -1.54 11.14 7.55
N GLU A 130 -2.35 11.10 6.49
CA GLU A 130 -3.44 10.14 6.37
C GLU A 130 -2.92 8.69 6.33
N MET A 131 -1.82 8.43 5.62
CA MET A 131 -1.19 7.10 5.64
C MET A 131 -0.61 6.75 7.02
N TYR A 132 0.04 7.70 7.69
CA TYR A 132 0.62 7.51 9.03
C TYR A 132 -0.46 7.17 10.06
N ARG A 133 -1.57 7.92 10.06
CA ARG A 133 -2.75 7.63 10.87
C ARG A 133 -3.32 6.25 10.59
N GLY A 134 -3.40 5.86 9.32
CA GLY A 134 -3.79 4.50 8.91
C GLY A 134 -2.82 3.44 9.45
N ALA A 135 -1.52 3.66 9.33
CA ALA A 135 -0.47 2.76 9.78
C ALA A 135 -0.53 2.54 11.29
N ILE A 136 -0.71 3.61 12.07
CA ILE A 136 -0.90 3.54 13.52
C ILE A 136 -2.09 2.64 13.89
N LYS A 137 -3.25 2.84 13.24
CA LYS A 137 -4.44 2.00 13.47
C LYS A 137 -4.15 0.53 13.15
N SER A 138 -3.53 0.25 11.99
CA SER A 138 -3.15 -1.11 11.61
C SER A 138 -2.16 -1.75 12.58
N VAL A 139 -1.19 -1.01 13.10
CA VAL A 139 -0.25 -1.50 14.11
C VAL A 139 -0.96 -1.82 15.42
N ARG A 140 -1.91 -0.98 15.85
CA ARG A 140 -2.68 -1.20 17.08
C ARG A 140 -3.51 -2.49 17.04
N GLU A 141 -3.98 -2.89 15.86
CA GLU A 141 -4.73 -4.13 15.64
C GLU A 141 -3.85 -5.39 15.67
N LEU A 142 -2.52 -5.27 15.59
CA LEU A 142 -1.60 -6.40 15.71
C LEU A 142 -1.47 -6.88 17.16
N PRO A 143 -1.07 -8.14 17.39
CA PRO A 143 -0.70 -8.61 18.74
C PRO A 143 0.39 -7.73 19.36
N LYS A 144 0.26 -7.40 20.66
CA LYS A 144 1.21 -6.50 21.38
C LYS A 144 2.68 -6.87 21.16
N SER A 145 3.00 -8.17 21.13
CA SER A 145 4.36 -8.68 20.89
C SER A 145 4.97 -8.30 19.54
N LYS A 146 4.13 -7.93 18.56
CA LYS A 146 4.54 -7.52 17.21
C LYS A 146 4.53 -6.00 17.00
N GLN A 147 4.01 -5.21 17.96
CA GLN A 147 3.85 -3.77 17.80
C GLN A 147 5.15 -2.99 18.04
N ALA A 148 6.01 -3.45 18.96
CA ALA A 148 7.16 -2.68 19.43
C ALA A 148 8.09 -2.19 18.32
N THR A 149 8.43 -3.04 17.34
CA THR A 149 9.27 -2.66 16.20
C THR A 149 8.62 -1.60 15.32
N PHE A 150 7.29 -1.65 15.13
CA PHE A 150 6.58 -0.69 14.31
C PHE A 150 6.40 0.65 15.01
N ARG A 151 6.12 0.64 16.33
CA ARG A 151 6.05 1.86 17.13
C ARG A 151 7.35 2.65 17.04
N LYS A 152 8.50 1.99 17.21
CA LYS A 152 9.82 2.62 17.06
C LYS A 152 10.05 3.24 15.68
N ARG A 153 9.54 2.63 14.61
CA ARG A 153 9.64 3.19 13.25
C ARG A 153 8.76 4.42 13.09
N LEU A 154 7.51 4.35 13.55
CA LEU A 154 6.58 5.48 13.54
C LEU A 154 7.11 6.66 14.35
N GLU A 155 7.63 6.40 15.56
CA GLU A 155 8.29 7.38 16.41
C GLU A 155 9.49 8.03 15.73
N LYS A 156 10.31 7.23 15.02
CA LYS A 156 11.45 7.75 14.27
C LYS A 156 11.02 8.71 13.17
N ILE A 157 9.96 8.37 12.43
CA ILE A 157 9.39 9.25 11.40
C ILE A 157 8.95 10.57 12.05
N MET A 158 8.14 10.50 13.10
CA MET A 158 7.66 11.64 13.87
C MET A 158 8.81 12.54 14.31
N ASN A 159 9.80 12.00 15.03
CA ASN A 159 10.93 12.79 15.52
C ASN A 159 11.77 13.40 14.40
N SER A 160 11.89 12.73 13.24
CA SER A 160 12.63 13.27 12.09
C SER A 160 11.88 14.35 11.31
N ALA A 161 10.58 14.51 11.57
CA ALA A 161 9.76 15.56 10.97
C ALA A 161 9.82 16.88 11.74
N ASP A 162 10.53 16.94 12.87
CA ASP A 162 10.70 18.18 13.64
C ASP A 162 11.28 19.30 12.76
N GLY A 163 10.63 20.46 12.79
CA GLY A 163 10.96 21.61 11.95
C GLY A 163 10.43 21.55 10.51
N ILE A 164 9.78 20.47 10.07
CA ILE A 164 9.09 20.41 8.78
C ILE A 164 7.77 21.20 8.86
N GLY A 165 7.47 21.99 7.82
CA GLY A 165 6.33 22.88 7.79
C GLY A 165 4.96 22.18 7.70
N TRP A 166 3.93 22.98 7.39
CA TRP A 166 2.57 22.52 7.08
C TRP A 166 1.82 21.80 8.23
N GLY A 167 2.28 21.97 9.48
CA GLY A 167 1.71 21.25 10.62
C GLY A 167 2.02 19.75 10.59
N TYR A 168 2.91 19.29 9.70
CA TYR A 168 3.19 17.88 9.50
C TYR A 168 3.67 17.21 10.78
N TYR A 169 4.66 17.80 11.45
CA TYR A 169 5.18 17.30 12.73
C TYR A 169 4.12 17.25 13.83
N ASP A 170 3.29 18.28 13.93
CA ASP A 170 2.24 18.40 14.94
C ASP A 170 1.18 17.28 14.77
N ASP A 171 0.78 16.99 13.53
CA ASP A 171 -0.15 15.91 13.21
C ASP A 171 0.44 14.53 13.53
N LEU A 172 1.73 14.31 13.19
CA LEU A 172 2.41 13.05 13.53
C LEU A 172 2.49 12.85 15.05
N CYS A 173 2.82 13.91 15.80
CA CYS A 173 2.83 13.91 17.26
C CYS A 173 1.45 13.58 17.81
N HIS A 174 0.41 14.27 17.33
CA HIS A 174 -0.96 14.06 17.75
C HIS A 174 -1.37 12.59 17.62
N PHE A 175 -1.20 11.99 16.43
CA PHE A 175 -1.63 10.61 16.22
C PHE A 175 -0.79 9.58 16.98
N TYR A 176 0.53 9.82 17.10
CA TYR A 176 1.42 8.90 17.81
C TYR A 176 1.10 8.85 19.30
N TYR A 177 1.09 10.01 19.95
CA TYR A 177 0.87 10.12 21.39
C TYR A 177 -0.56 9.71 21.77
N GLU A 178 -1.59 10.13 21.03
CA GLU A 178 -2.99 9.71 21.29
C GLU A 178 -3.15 8.18 21.30
N THR A 179 -2.35 7.45 20.51
CA THR A 179 -2.53 6.02 20.33
C THR A 179 -1.63 5.15 21.21
N PHE A 180 -0.41 5.60 21.51
CA PHE A 180 0.61 4.75 22.14
C PHE A 180 1.03 5.15 23.55
N GLU A 181 0.66 6.35 24.00
CA GLU A 181 0.93 6.88 25.34
C GLU A 181 -0.37 7.21 26.09
#